data_AF-A0A7V7D9S2-F1
#
_entry.id   AF-A0A7V7D9S2-F1
#
_cell.length_a   1.000
_cell.length_b   1.000
_cell.length_c   1.000
_cell.angle_alpha   90.00
_cell.angle_beta   90.00
_cell.angle_gamma   90.00
#
_symmetry.space_group_name_H-M   'P 1'
#
loop_
_entity.id
_entity.type
_entity.pdbx_description
1 polymer ?
#
loop_
_entity_poly.entity_id
_entity_poly.type
_entity_poly.pdbx_seq_one_letter_code
_entity_poly.pdbx_strand_id
1 'polypeptide(L)'
;MEPLFSSTDKYDSKTGWPSFTRPLAPENVLEKTDRSYFMARTEVRSKHGDSHLGHLFPDGPKPTGLRYCINSAALRFIPKVDLEKEGYGKYRQLFE
;
A
#
# COMPACT_ATOMS: atom_id res chain seq x y z
N MET A 1 9.42 -1.75 11.53
CA MET A 1 8.56 -1.98 10.35
C MET A 1 7.22 -1.34 10.62
N GLU A 2 6.64 -0.69 9.62
CA GLU A 2 5.36 -0.01 9.73
C GLU A 2 4.31 -0.75 8.89
N PRO A 3 3.05 -0.84 9.34
CA PRO A 3 2.00 -1.49 8.59
C PRO A 3 1.48 -0.52 7.52
N LEU A 4 1.65 -0.90 6.25
CA LEU A 4 1.38 -0.04 5.10
C LEU A 4 0.04 -0.40 4.41
N PHE A 5 -0.17 -1.68 4.14
CA PHE A 5 -1.32 -2.17 3.37
C PHE A 5 -1.90 -3.43 4.01
N SER A 6 -3.20 -3.63 3.80
CA SER A 6 -3.92 -4.84 4.21
C SER A 6 -4.22 -5.72 3.00
N SER A 7 -4.24 -7.04 3.19
CA SER A 7 -4.69 -7.95 2.15
C SER A 7 -6.19 -7.85 1.85
N THR A 8 -6.99 -7.26 2.75
CA THR A 8 -8.43 -6.99 2.51
C THR A 8 -8.68 -6.02 1.38
N ASP A 9 -7.81 -5.01 1.26
CA ASP A 9 -7.91 -3.94 0.26
C ASP A 9 -7.05 -4.25 -0.98
N LYS A 10 -6.37 -5.40 -0.98
CA LYS A 10 -5.63 -5.91 -2.12
C LYS A 10 -6.62 -6.43 -3.16
N TYR A 11 -6.38 -6.10 -4.42
CA TYR A 11 -7.13 -6.64 -5.54
C TYR A 11 -6.20 -7.00 -6.70
N ASP A 12 -6.66 -7.88 -7.57
CA ASP A 12 -5.92 -8.22 -8.78
C ASP A 12 -6.19 -7.18 -9.88
N SER A 13 -5.21 -6.31 -10.11
CA SER A 13 -5.26 -5.33 -11.19
C SER A 13 -4.81 -5.88 -12.54
N LYS A 14 -4.36 -7.14 -12.60
CA LYS A 14 -3.76 -7.80 -13.79
C LYS A 14 -2.54 -7.08 -14.39
N THR A 15 -1.94 -6.15 -13.65
CA THR A 15 -0.76 -5.39 -14.09
C THR A 15 0.57 -6.09 -13.78
N GLY A 16 0.54 -7.20 -13.04
CA GLY A 16 1.73 -7.91 -12.57
C GLY A 16 2.29 -7.40 -11.23
N TRP A 17 1.77 -6.29 -10.70
CA TRP A 17 2.19 -5.69 -9.43
C TRP A 17 1.08 -5.76 -8.38
N PRO A 18 1.40 -5.99 -7.09
CA PRO A 18 0.39 -5.97 -6.05
C PRO A 18 -0.28 -4.59 -5.98
N SER A 19 -1.60 -4.59 -6.12
CA SER A 19 -2.42 -3.39 -6.17
C SER A 19 -3.38 -3.33 -5.00
N PHE A 20 -3.55 -2.15 -4.42
CA PHE A 20 -4.42 -1.90 -3.27
C PHE A 20 -5.35 -0.72 -3.56
N THR A 21 -6.55 -0.71 -2.98
CA THR A 21 -7.51 0.39 -3.15
C THR A 21 -7.29 1.54 -2.18
N ARG A 22 -6.67 1.25 -1.02
CA ARG A 22 -6.31 2.22 0.01
C ARG A 22 -5.17 1.70 0.91
N PRO A 23 -4.39 2.59 1.55
CA PRO A 23 -3.46 2.22 2.60
C PRO A 23 -4.20 1.79 3.87
N LEU A 24 -3.56 0.94 4.68
CA LEU A 24 -4.08 0.54 5.97
C LEU A 24 -4.07 1.70 6.98
N ALA A 25 -2.99 2.46 6.95
CA ALA A 25 -2.77 3.63 7.78
C ALA A 25 -2.27 4.76 6.86
N PRO A 26 -3.15 5.69 6.43
CA PRO A 26 -2.74 6.79 5.56
C PRO A 26 -1.68 7.68 6.23
N GLU A 27 -1.63 7.69 7.57
CA GLU A 27 -0.57 8.36 8.32
C GLU A 27 0.82 7.75 8.13
N ASN A 28 0.96 6.50 7.67
CA ASN A 28 2.23 5.83 7.42
C ASN A 28 2.68 5.92 5.95
N VAL A 29 1.83 6.48 5.08
CA VAL A 29 2.08 6.55 3.64
C VAL A 29 2.17 8.01 3.23
N LEU A 30 3.24 8.36 2.52
CA LEU A 30 3.44 9.68 1.94
C LEU A 30 3.16 9.63 0.45
N GLU A 31 2.26 10.51 0.01
CA GLU A 31 1.93 10.71 -1.39
C GLU A 31 2.68 11.95 -1.88
N LYS A 32 3.55 11.77 -2.87
CA LYS A 32 4.38 12.85 -3.42
C LYS A 32 4.14 12.96 -4.92
N THR A 33 3.75 14.14 -5.39
CA THR A 33 3.58 14.34 -6.83
C THR A 33 4.94 14.32 -7.54
N ASP A 34 5.15 13.29 -8.35
CA ASP A 34 6.24 13.16 -9.31
C ASP A 34 5.81 13.73 -10.66
N ARG A 35 6.60 14.66 -11.20
CA ARG A 35 6.37 15.28 -12.53
C ARG A 35 7.40 14.86 -13.57
N SER A 36 8.09 13.75 -13.34
CA SER A 36 9.10 13.23 -14.25
C SER A 36 8.50 12.80 -15.60
N TYR A 37 9.28 12.91 -16.66
CA TYR A 37 8.91 12.49 -18.03
C TYR A 37 7.62 13.13 -18.57
N PHE A 38 7.34 14.40 -18.23
CA PHE A 38 6.13 15.13 -18.66
C PHE A 38 4.80 14.48 -18.22
N MET A 39 4.84 13.53 -17.29
CA MET A 39 3.66 12.90 -16.71
C MET A 39 3.56 13.27 -15.23
N ALA A 40 2.37 13.69 -14.79
CA ALA A 40 2.07 13.86 -13.38
C ALA A 40 1.61 12.53 -12.79
N ARG A 41 2.45 11.90 -11.98
CA ARG A 41 2.13 10.67 -11.23
C ARG A 41 2.29 10.96 -9.74
N THR A 42 1.59 10.22 -8.89
CA THR A 42 1.78 10.34 -7.45
C THR A 42 2.68 9.19 -6.98
N GLU A 43 3.90 9.49 -6.59
CA GLU A 43 4.82 8.56 -5.92
C GLU A 43 4.29 8.25 -4.52
N VAL A 44 4.37 6.98 -4.12
CA VAL A 44 3.96 6.49 -2.81
C VAL A 44 5.21 6.04 -2.05
N ARG A 45 5.43 6.59 -0.86
CA ARG A 45 6.61 6.33 -0.01
C ARG A 45 6.20 5.95 1.41
N SER A 46 7.04 5.19 2.11
CA SER A 46 6.85 4.97 3.55
C SER A 46 7.23 6.22 4.34
N LYS A 47 6.47 6.55 5.38
CA LYS A 47 6.72 7.76 6.16
C LYS A 47 7.93 7.61 7.07
N HIS A 48 8.08 6.48 7.75
CA HIS A 48 9.18 6.31 8.70
C HIS A 48 10.47 5.88 8.03
N GLY A 49 10.40 5.11 6.94
CA GLY A 49 11.56 4.61 6.21
C GLY A 49 12.00 5.42 4.99
N ASP A 50 11.25 6.47 4.61
CA ASP A 50 11.39 7.22 3.35
C ASP A 50 11.64 6.35 2.10
N SER A 51 11.15 5.11 2.15
CA SER A 51 11.43 4.09 1.16
C SER A 51 10.39 4.19 0.05
N HIS A 52 10.87 4.13 -1.21
CA HIS A 52 9.98 4.11 -2.36
C HIS A 52 9.15 2.83 -2.34
N LEU A 53 7.82 2.97 -2.27
CA LEU A 53 6.90 1.85 -2.28
C LEU A 53 6.37 1.62 -3.69
N GLY A 54 5.99 2.68 -4.39
CA GLY A 54 5.44 2.58 -5.74
C GLY A 54 4.74 3.86 -6.18
N HIS A 55 3.60 3.71 -6.86
CA HIS A 55 2.86 4.82 -7.46
C HIS A 55 1.35 4.67 -7.25
N LEU A 56 0.67 5.80 -7.07
CA LEU A 56 -0.76 5.95 -6.98
C LEU A 56 -1.30 6.43 -8.32
N PHE A 57 -2.34 5.74 -8.80
CA PHE A 57 -3.02 6.05 -10.04
C PHE A 57 -4.52 6.29 -9.79
N PRO A 58 -5.15 7.24 -10.48
CA PRO A 58 -6.59 7.51 -10.37
C PRO A 58 -7.47 6.57 -11.21
N ASP A 59 -6.95 5.38 -11.59
CA ASP A 59 -7.64 4.37 -12.39
C ASP A 59 -8.01 3.12 -11.58
N GLY A 60 -8.29 3.32 -10.29
CA GLY A 60 -8.69 2.25 -9.38
C GLY A 60 -10.18 1.91 -9.42
N PRO A 61 -10.58 0.78 -8.83
CA PRO A 61 -11.98 0.43 -8.65
C PRO A 61 -12.67 1.36 -7.64
N LYS A 62 -13.99 1.46 -7.73
CA LYS A 62 -14.82 2.11 -6.70
C LYS A 62 -14.65 1.37 -5.36
N PRO A 63 -14.78 2.06 -4.20
CA PRO A 63 -15.32 3.42 -4.02
C PRO A 63 -14.28 4.53 -4.12
N THR A 64 -13.01 4.27 -3.85
CA THR A 64 -11.96 5.32 -3.84
C THR A 64 -11.60 5.79 -5.24
N GLY A 65 -11.71 4.91 -6.25
CA GLY A 65 -11.22 5.21 -7.61
C GLY A 65 -9.69 5.27 -7.68
N LEU A 66 -9.01 4.86 -6.61
CA LEU A 66 -7.56 4.95 -6.47
C LEU A 66 -6.94 3.56 -6.54
N ARG A 67 -5.83 3.46 -7.27
CA ARG A 67 -5.00 2.27 -7.39
C ARG A 67 -3.61 2.56 -6.85
N TYR A 68 -3.32 2.00 -5.68
CA TYR A 68 -1.98 1.96 -5.12
C TYR A 68 -1.24 0.78 -5.72
N CYS A 69 -0.40 1.05 -6.72
CA CYS A 69 0.46 0.05 -7.36
C CYS A 69 1.79 0.02 -6.63
N ILE A 70 2.03 -1.03 -5.84
CA ILE A 70 3.16 -1.12 -4.92
C ILE A 70 4.14 -2.18 -5.41
N ASN A 71 5.43 -1.94 -5.22
CA ASN A 71 6.45 -2.92 -5.52
C ASN A 71 6.44 -4.02 -4.45
N SER A 72 6.32 -5.29 -4.88
CA SER A 72 6.39 -6.43 -3.96
C SER A 72 7.72 -6.52 -3.22
N ALA A 73 8.82 -6.06 -3.82
CA ALA A 73 10.14 -6.02 -3.19
C ALA A 73 10.23 -5.01 -2.04
N ALA A 74 9.34 -4.02 -2.01
CA ALA A 74 9.28 -3.02 -0.93
C ALA A 74 8.39 -3.47 0.24
N LEU A 75 7.75 -4.63 0.15
CA LEU A 75 6.81 -5.13 1.14
C LEU A 75 7.28 -6.46 1.73
N ARG A 76 7.11 -6.59 3.06
CA ARG A 76 7.17 -7.89 3.73
C ARG A 76 5.75 -8.34 4.06
N PHE A 77 5.36 -9.51 3.57
CA PHE A 77 4.09 -10.11 3.92
C PHE A 77 4.17 -10.74 5.33
N ILE A 78 3.18 -10.44 6.16
CA ILE A 78 3.03 -11.03 7.50
C ILE A 78 1.67 -11.75 7.52
N PRO A 79 1.62 -13.07 7.70
CA PRO A 79 0.36 -13.80 7.75
C PRO A 79 -0.42 -13.47 9.04
N LYS A 80 -1.75 -13.58 9.00
CA LYS A 80 -2.66 -13.28 10.13
C LYS A 80 -2.24 -13.94 11.44
N VAL A 81 -1.74 -15.18 11.37
CA VAL A 81 -1.31 -15.98 12.53
C VAL A 81 -0.06 -15.45 13.22
N ASP A 82 0.78 -14.69 12.51
CA ASP A 82 2.02 -14.12 13.05
C ASP A 82 1.88 -12.64 13.41
N LEU A 83 0.74 -12.00 13.13
CA LEU A 83 0.49 -10.61 13.50
C LEU A 83 0.71 -10.36 14.99
N GLU A 84 0.25 -11.25 15.87
CA GLU A 84 0.45 -11.10 17.31
C GLU A 84 1.92 -11.21 17.72
N LYS A 85 2.65 -12.19 17.14
CA LYS A 85 4.08 -12.40 17.42
C LYS A 85 4.92 -11.21 16.99
N GLU A 86 4.56 -10.60 15.86
CA GLU A 86 5.27 -9.45 15.27
C GLU A 86 4.86 -8.10 15.93
N GLY A 87 3.97 -8.12 16.93
CA GLY A 87 3.51 -6.90 17.62
C GLY A 87 2.41 -6.13 16.88
N TYR A 88 1.81 -6.72 15.86
CA TYR A 88 0.71 -6.18 15.04
C TYR A 88 -0.67 -6.75 15.43
N GLY A 89 -0.81 -7.33 16.62
CA GLY A 89 -2.05 -7.98 17.08
C GLY A 89 -3.30 -7.09 16.97
N LYS A 90 -3.17 -5.77 17.12
CA LYS A 90 -4.26 -4.80 16.95
C LYS A 90 -4.91 -4.83 15.55
N TYR A 91 -4.18 -5.24 14.51
CA TYR A 91 -4.70 -5.31 13.14
C TYR A 91 -5.42 -6.64 12.85
N ARG A 92 -5.35 -7.63 13.75
CA ARG A 92 -6.03 -8.91 13.58
C ARG A 92 -7.54 -8.75 13.43
N GLN A 93 -8.12 -7.78 14.13
CA GLN A 93 -9.54 -7.42 14.10
C GLN A 93 -10.03 -6.99 12.71
N LEU A 94 -9.14 -6.54 11.81
CA LEU A 94 -9.51 -6.18 10.44
C LEU A 94 -9.76 -7.38 9.54
N PHE A 95 -9.35 -8.57 9.98
CA PHE A 95 -9.46 -9.83 9.23
C PHE A 95 -10.39 -10.83 9.91
N GLU A 96 -11.13 -10.42 10.94
CA GLU A 96 -12.15 -11.23 11.64
C GLU A 96 -13.56 -11.00 11.08
#